data_AF-A0A1R3VJ07-F1
#
_entry.id   AF-A0A1R3VJ07-F1
#
_cell.length_a   1.000
_cell.length_b   1.000
_cell.length_c   1.000
_cell.angle_alpha   90.00
_cell.angle_beta   90.00
_cell.angle_gamma   90.00
#
_symmetry.space_group_name_H-M   'P 1'
#
loop_
_entity.id
_entity.type
_entity.pdbx_description
1 polymer ?
#
loop_
_entity_poly.entity_id
_entity_poly.type
_entity_poly.pdbx_seq_one_letter_code
_entity_poly.pdbx_strand_id
1 'polypeptide(L)'
;MVSNHGAHQVAGNPKEPAPPCKFHNYWSIRTPPGWSCLFLPPLNRPAQPFECVAGIVDTDTYAAHIHFPFFATAPDGLYVIEKATPLVQVIPFRREDSALKAEIGAETGAEATERETVYRNTIASEGWYRKWARAAR
;
A
#
# COMPACT_ATOMS: atom_id res chain seq x y z
N MET A 1 -16.22 6.79 13.48
CA MET A 1 -15.88 6.67 14.91
C MET A 1 -14.41 6.25 15.02
N VAL A 2 -13.67 6.74 16.03
CA VAL A 2 -12.23 6.43 16.25
C VAL A 2 -12.10 5.79 17.63
N SER A 3 -11.21 4.81 17.77
CA SER A 3 -10.81 4.29 19.08
C SER A 3 -9.32 4.03 19.14
N ASN A 4 -8.76 3.93 20.34
CA ASN A 4 -7.36 3.56 20.51
C ASN A 4 -7.12 2.08 20.16
N HIS A 5 -5.89 1.79 19.78
CA HIS A 5 -5.37 0.45 19.55
C HIS A 5 -4.41 0.11 20.70
N GLY A 6 -4.30 -1.16 21.09
CA GLY A 6 -3.39 -1.53 22.18
C GLY A 6 -1.94 -1.33 21.73
N ALA A 7 -1.10 -0.68 22.56
CA ALA A 7 0.31 -0.45 22.25
C ALA A 7 1.08 -1.75 21.98
N HIS A 8 0.72 -2.84 22.67
CA HIS A 8 1.30 -4.17 22.46
C HIS A 8 1.12 -4.71 21.02
N GLN A 9 0.11 -4.24 20.28
CA GLN A 9 -0.16 -4.71 18.93
C GLN A 9 0.73 -4.03 17.87
N VAL A 10 1.45 -2.96 18.26
CA VAL A 10 2.41 -2.26 17.41
C VAL A 10 3.83 -2.32 17.98
N ALA A 11 4.09 -3.28 18.88
CA ALA A 11 5.39 -3.45 19.51
C ALA A 11 6.51 -3.59 18.46
N GLY A 12 7.55 -2.77 18.56
CA GLY A 12 8.69 -2.72 17.62
C GLY A 12 8.41 -1.94 16.34
N ASN A 13 7.28 -1.25 16.22
CA ASN A 13 7.01 -0.38 15.08
C ASN A 13 7.94 0.86 15.13
N PRO A 14 8.53 1.30 14.00
CA PRO A 14 9.37 2.50 13.96
C PRO A 14 8.69 3.80 14.42
N LYS A 15 7.36 3.82 14.49
CA LYS A 15 6.56 4.97 14.98
C LYS A 15 6.34 4.96 16.49
N GLU A 16 6.88 4.00 17.23
CA GLU A 16 6.89 4.09 18.69
C GLU A 16 7.58 5.38 19.19
N PRO A 17 7.10 6.00 20.29
CA PRO A 17 6.00 5.57 21.17
C PRO A 17 4.62 6.15 20.77
N ALA A 18 4.42 6.60 19.53
CA ALA A 18 3.17 7.24 19.13
C ALA A 18 1.96 6.29 19.32
N PRO A 19 0.86 6.76 19.95
CA PRO A 19 -0.28 5.90 20.22
C PRO A 19 -1.00 5.54 18.92
N PRO A 20 -1.16 4.25 18.58
CA PRO A 20 -1.95 3.86 17.43
C PRO A 20 -3.44 4.06 17.70
N CYS A 21 -4.14 4.64 16.73
CA CYS A 21 -5.59 4.77 16.71
C CYS A 21 -6.17 3.89 15.61
N LYS A 22 -7.50 3.71 15.56
CA LYS A 22 -8.17 3.04 14.44
C LYS A 22 -9.42 3.78 14.01
N PHE A 23 -9.62 3.90 12.69
CA PHE A 23 -10.91 4.27 12.14
C PHE A 23 -11.83 3.05 12.11
N HIS A 24 -13.03 3.23 12.68
CA HIS A 24 -14.07 2.22 12.62
C HIS A 24 -14.72 2.24 11.24
N ASN A 25 -14.42 1.19 10.48
CA ASN A 25 -15.13 0.83 9.27
C ASN A 25 -16.33 -0.06 9.62
N TYR A 26 -17.48 0.16 8.95
CA TYR A 26 -18.71 -0.62 9.14
C TYR A 26 -19.01 -1.54 7.95
N TRP A 27 -18.04 -1.72 7.06
CA TRP A 27 -18.16 -2.57 5.88
C TRP A 27 -17.43 -3.90 6.10
N SER A 28 -18.09 -5.00 5.76
CA SER A 28 -17.41 -6.27 5.49
C SER A 28 -16.92 -6.27 4.04
N ILE A 29 -15.71 -6.76 3.83
CA ILE A 29 -15.08 -6.86 2.50
C ILE A 29 -14.82 -8.33 2.24
N ARG A 30 -15.37 -8.86 1.15
CA ARG A 30 -15.32 -10.28 0.81
C ARG A 30 -14.79 -10.48 -0.60
N THR A 31 -13.92 -11.46 -0.76
CA THR A 31 -13.37 -11.89 -2.05
C THR A 31 -13.61 -13.39 -2.26
N PRO A 32 -13.53 -13.89 -3.50
CA PRO A 32 -13.58 -15.34 -3.75
C PRO A 32 -12.44 -16.09 -3.01
N PRO A 33 -12.56 -17.41 -2.81
CA PRO A 33 -11.50 -18.23 -2.22
C PRO A 33 -10.14 -18.01 -2.89
N GLY A 34 -9.06 -17.90 -2.09
CA GLY A 34 -7.69 -17.72 -2.59
C GLY A 34 -7.23 -16.27 -2.74
N TRP A 35 -8.10 -15.31 -2.40
CA TRP A 35 -7.82 -13.87 -2.54
C TRP A 35 -7.57 -13.19 -1.19
N SER A 36 -6.70 -12.19 -1.23
CA SER A 36 -6.47 -11.25 -0.14
C SER A 36 -6.58 -9.82 -0.67
N CYS A 37 -6.78 -8.87 0.23
CA CYS A 37 -6.75 -7.46 -0.10
C CYS A 37 -5.59 -6.77 0.64
N LEU A 38 -4.80 -5.98 -0.10
CA LEU A 38 -3.89 -5.01 0.47
C LEU A 38 -4.65 -3.72 0.75
N PHE A 39 -4.64 -3.29 2.00
CA PHE A 39 -5.11 -2.00 2.46
C PHE A 39 -3.90 -1.09 2.67
N LEU A 40 -3.94 0.11 2.13
CA LEU A 40 -2.82 1.06 2.24
C LEU A 40 -3.33 2.51 2.16
N PRO A 41 -2.53 3.52 2.59
CA PRO A 41 -2.84 4.91 2.30
C PRO A 41 -3.08 5.14 0.80
N PRO A 42 -4.01 6.01 0.41
CA PRO A 42 -4.26 6.33 -0.99
C PRO A 42 -2.99 6.78 -1.71
N LEU A 43 -2.59 6.04 -2.76
CA LEU A 43 -1.41 6.38 -3.56
C LEU A 43 -1.60 7.70 -4.30
N ASN A 44 -0.52 8.49 -4.41
CA ASN A 44 -0.48 9.77 -5.12
C ASN A 44 -1.53 10.79 -4.63
N ARG A 45 -1.68 10.91 -3.30
CA ARG A 45 -2.51 11.93 -2.65
C ARG A 45 -1.68 12.85 -1.76
N PRO A 46 -2.12 14.10 -1.54
CA PRO A 46 -1.52 14.98 -0.54
C PRO A 46 -1.46 14.31 0.83
N ALA A 47 -0.46 14.68 1.63
CA ALA A 47 -0.33 14.20 3.00
C ALA A 47 -1.55 14.63 3.83
N GLN A 48 -2.05 13.71 4.66
CA GLN A 48 -3.15 13.92 5.59
C GLN A 48 -2.59 14.07 7.00
N PRO A 49 -3.36 14.61 7.98
CA PRO A 49 -2.90 14.73 9.37
C PRO A 49 -2.80 13.37 10.09
N PHE A 50 -3.02 12.28 9.36
CA PHE A 50 -2.88 10.91 9.80
C PHE A 50 -2.31 10.05 8.66
N GLU A 51 -1.80 8.89 9.02
CA GLU A 51 -1.37 7.87 8.08
C GLU A 51 -1.93 6.51 8.51
N CYS A 52 -2.78 5.91 7.68
CA CYS A 52 -3.27 4.55 7.89
C CYS A 52 -2.13 3.55 7.71
N VAL A 53 -2.08 2.53 8.56
CA VAL A 53 -1.10 1.46 8.48
C VAL A 53 -1.47 0.54 7.32
N ALA A 54 -0.51 0.24 6.46
CA ALA A 54 -0.71 -0.73 5.39
C ALA A 54 -0.78 -2.16 5.96
N GLY A 55 -1.65 -2.99 5.39
CA GLY A 55 -1.83 -4.36 5.85
C GLY A 55 -2.56 -5.23 4.85
N ILE A 56 -2.27 -6.53 4.88
CA ILE A 56 -2.96 -7.54 4.08
C ILE A 56 -4.01 -8.21 4.97
N VAL A 57 -5.22 -8.37 4.42
CA VAL A 57 -6.27 -9.16 5.06
C VAL A 57 -6.76 -10.22 4.09
N ASP A 58 -6.86 -11.45 4.57
CA ASP A 58 -7.46 -12.58 3.85
C ASP A 58 -8.98 -12.42 3.81
N THR A 59 -9.44 -11.58 2.89
CA THR A 59 -10.86 -11.22 2.72
C THR A 59 -11.71 -12.35 2.17
N ASP A 60 -11.12 -13.48 1.80
CA ASP A 60 -11.82 -14.69 1.45
C ASP A 60 -12.35 -15.46 2.68
N THR A 61 -11.72 -15.26 3.85
CA THR A 61 -12.06 -15.96 5.10
C THR A 61 -12.43 -15.01 6.24
N TYR A 62 -11.88 -13.80 6.28
CA TYR A 62 -12.17 -12.81 7.31
C TYR A 62 -13.48 -12.05 7.01
N ALA A 63 -14.54 -12.36 7.76
CA ALA A 63 -15.88 -11.80 7.52
C ALA A 63 -16.26 -10.61 8.43
N ALA A 64 -15.48 -10.31 9.47
CA ALA A 64 -15.75 -9.20 10.38
C ALA A 64 -15.45 -7.83 9.75
N HIS A 65 -15.88 -6.76 10.42
CA HIS A 65 -15.56 -5.40 10.00
C HIS A 65 -14.04 -5.15 10.08
N ILE A 66 -13.44 -4.73 8.96
CA ILE A 66 -12.00 -4.44 8.89
C ILE A 66 -11.79 -2.97 9.24
N HIS A 67 -11.38 -2.69 10.48
CA HIS A 67 -10.99 -1.35 10.91
C HIS A 67 -9.60 -0.96 10.37
N PHE A 68 -9.31 0.34 10.29
CA PHE A 68 -8.07 0.85 9.73
C PHE A 68 -7.20 1.48 10.82
N PRO A 69 -6.17 0.77 11.32
CA PRO A 69 -5.19 1.35 12.23
C PRO A 69 -4.48 2.54 11.56
N PHE A 70 -4.17 3.57 12.32
CA PHE A 70 -3.47 4.76 11.83
C PHE A 70 -2.66 5.42 12.94
N PHE A 71 -1.70 6.25 12.54
CA PHE A 71 -0.97 7.16 13.41
C PHE A 71 -1.30 8.61 13.03
N ALA A 72 -1.44 9.49 14.01
CA ALA A 72 -1.41 10.92 13.76
C ALA A 72 0.00 11.32 13.28
N THR A 73 0.07 12.17 12.26
CA THR A 73 1.35 12.59 11.65
C THR A 73 1.55 14.09 11.72
N ALA A 74 0.49 14.86 11.96
CA ALA A 74 0.58 16.29 12.14
C ALA A 74 1.00 16.66 13.58
N PRO A 75 1.57 17.86 13.81
CA PRO A 75 1.86 18.37 15.15
C PRO A 75 0.62 18.40 16.05
N ASP A 76 0.80 18.48 17.36
CA ASP A 76 -0.33 18.58 18.30
C ASP A 76 -1.29 19.72 17.94
N GLY A 77 -2.58 19.41 17.87
CA GLY A 77 -3.60 20.38 17.47
C GLY A 77 -4.93 19.75 17.12
N LEU A 78 -5.86 20.61 16.69
CA LEU A 78 -7.16 20.21 16.20
C LEU A 78 -7.15 20.19 14.67
N TYR A 79 -7.46 19.03 14.10
CA TYR A 79 -7.54 18.83 12.65
C TYR A 79 -8.92 18.34 12.27
N VAL A 80 -9.41 18.82 11.13
CA VAL A 80 -10.66 18.36 10.53
C VAL A 80 -10.33 17.41 9.39
N ILE A 81 -10.95 16.22 9.43
CA ILE A 81 -10.95 15.29 8.30
C ILE A 81 -12.28 15.49 7.58
N GLU A 82 -12.23 16.11 6.41
CA GLU A 82 -13.41 16.41 5.63
C GLU A 82 -14.18 15.14 5.24
N LYS A 83 -15.50 15.24 5.16
CA LYS A 83 -16.35 14.15 4.67
C LYS A 83 -15.86 13.72 3.27
N ALA A 84 -15.91 12.42 3.01
CA ALA A 84 -15.43 11.80 1.77
C ALA A 84 -13.91 11.86 1.54
N THR A 85 -13.13 12.27 2.56
CA THR A 85 -11.69 12.03 2.58
C THR A 85 -11.41 10.53 2.44
N PRO A 86 -10.64 10.08 1.44
CA PRO A 86 -10.28 8.68 1.32
C PRO A 86 -9.31 8.30 2.45
N LEU A 87 -9.67 7.27 3.22
CA LEU A 87 -8.84 6.79 4.35
C LEU A 87 -7.82 5.74 3.89
N VAL A 88 -8.26 4.83 3.01
CA VAL A 88 -7.45 3.72 2.49
C VAL A 88 -7.79 3.47 1.02
N GLN A 89 -6.83 2.94 0.28
CA GLN A 89 -7.02 2.27 -0.99
C GLN A 89 -7.00 0.76 -0.74
N VAL A 90 -7.87 0.02 -1.44
CA VAL A 90 -7.97 -1.43 -1.34
C VAL A 90 -7.57 -2.05 -2.68
N ILE A 91 -6.56 -2.92 -2.68
CA ILE A 91 -6.05 -3.58 -3.87
C ILE A 91 -6.20 -5.09 -3.69
N PRO A 92 -7.16 -5.74 -4.38
CA PRO A 92 -7.32 -7.19 -4.31
C PRO A 92 -6.24 -7.89 -5.16
N PHE A 93 -5.75 -9.02 -4.68
CA PHE A 93 -4.82 -9.88 -5.42
C PHE A 93 -5.04 -11.35 -5.08
N ARG A 94 -4.70 -12.24 -6.02
CA ARG A 94 -4.66 -13.68 -5.76
C ARG A 94 -3.35 -14.04 -5.09
N ARG A 95 -3.42 -14.82 -4.01
CA ARG A 95 -2.21 -15.26 -3.30
C ARG A 95 -1.29 -16.08 -4.21
N GLU A 96 -1.86 -16.92 -5.08
CA GLU A 96 -1.11 -17.75 -6.05
C GLU A 96 -0.32 -16.90 -7.06
N ASP A 97 -0.92 -15.85 -7.61
CA ASP A 97 -0.27 -14.96 -8.59
C ASP A 97 0.84 -14.11 -7.94
N SER A 98 0.71 -13.84 -6.64
CA SER A 98 1.69 -13.05 -5.88
C SER A 98 2.88 -13.86 -5.35
N ALA A 99 2.82 -15.19 -5.37
CA ALA A 99 3.86 -16.09 -4.88
C ALA A 99 5.03 -16.22 -5.87
N LEU A 100 5.57 -15.08 -6.30
CA LEU A 100 6.71 -15.02 -7.21
C LEU A 100 7.97 -15.46 -6.47
N LYS A 101 8.73 -16.38 -7.06
CA LYS A 101 10.10 -16.66 -6.62
C LYS A 101 10.96 -15.46 -6.98
N ALA A 102 11.60 -14.86 -5.98
CA ALA A 102 12.54 -13.77 -6.17
C ALA A 102 13.95 -14.26 -5.88
N GLU A 103 14.90 -13.87 -6.73
CA GLU A 103 16.33 -14.00 -6.50
C GLU A 103 16.90 -12.61 -6.28
N ILE A 104 17.77 -12.47 -5.28
CA ILE A 104 18.44 -11.20 -4.96
C ILE A 104 19.92 -11.40 -5.23
N GLY A 105 20.48 -10.60 -6.15
CA GLY A 105 21.87 -10.72 -6.57
C GLY A 105 22.43 -9.40 -7.10
N ALA A 106 23.72 -9.38 -7.37
CA ALA A 106 24.37 -8.27 -8.06
C ALA A 106 23.98 -8.27 -9.55
N GLU A 107 23.86 -7.08 -10.15
CA GLU A 107 23.61 -6.92 -11.58
C GLU A 107 24.71 -7.63 -12.40
N THR A 108 24.29 -8.45 -13.35
CA THR A 108 25.17 -9.11 -14.32
C THR A 108 25.52 -8.18 -15.48
N GLY A 109 26.60 -8.48 -16.21
CA GLY A 109 26.96 -7.68 -17.40
C GLY A 109 25.88 -7.66 -18.49
N ALA A 110 25.09 -8.73 -18.60
CA ALA A 110 23.98 -8.79 -19.54
C ALA A 110 22.82 -7.86 -19.12
N GLU A 111 22.42 -7.91 -17.85
CA GLU A 111 21.39 -7.01 -17.30
C GLU A 111 21.81 -5.54 -17.38
N ALA A 112 23.09 -5.24 -17.11
CA ALA A 112 23.64 -3.90 -17.26
C ALA A 112 23.53 -3.39 -18.71
N THR A 113 23.79 -4.26 -19.69
CA THR A 113 23.68 -3.93 -21.12
C THR A 113 22.23 -3.70 -21.54
N GLU A 114 21.30 -4.51 -21.03
CA GLU A 114 19.86 -4.34 -21.26
C GLU A 114 19.35 -3.01 -20.67
N ARG A 115 19.70 -2.72 -19.41
CA ARG A 115 19.36 -1.45 -18.75
C ARG A 115 19.88 -0.24 -19.53
N GLU A 116 21.13 -0.27 -19.99
CA GLU A 116 21.73 0.81 -20.79
C GLU A 116 21.00 1.00 -22.13
N THR A 117 20.56 -0.09 -22.76
CA THR A 117 19.79 -0.04 -23.99
C THR A 117 18.41 0.60 -23.77
N VAL A 118 17.70 0.20 -22.71
CA VAL A 118 16.41 0.80 -22.31
C VAL A 118 16.58 2.29 -22.02
N TYR A 119 17.65 2.68 -21.32
CA TYR A 119 17.96 4.07 -21.02
C TYR A 119 18.16 4.90 -22.30
N ARG A 120 19.03 4.43 -23.21
CA ARG A 120 19.32 5.10 -24.50
C ARG A 120 18.06 5.29 -25.34
N ASN A 121 17.22 4.26 -25.44
CA ASN A 121 15.99 4.35 -26.21
C ASN A 121 14.97 5.30 -25.58
N THR A 122 14.91 5.35 -24.25
CA THR A 122 14.01 6.24 -23.53
C THR A 122 14.37 7.71 -23.75
N ILE A 123 15.66 8.07 -23.77
CA ILE A 123 16.11 9.45 -24.02
C ILE A 123 16.08 9.83 -25.51
N ALA A 124 16.22 8.86 -26.42
CA ALA A 124 16.30 9.11 -27.85
C ALA A 124 14.94 9.42 -28.51
N SER A 125 13.81 9.12 -27.86
CA SER A 125 12.49 9.33 -28.45
C SER A 125 11.41 9.68 -27.43
N GLU A 126 10.65 10.73 -27.72
CA GLU A 126 9.56 11.18 -26.86
C GLU A 126 8.47 10.12 -26.70
N GLY A 127 8.21 9.76 -25.45
CA GLY A 127 7.19 8.78 -25.10
C GLY A 127 7.54 7.34 -25.46
N TRP A 128 8.82 7.03 -25.72
CA TRP A 128 9.26 5.67 -26.05
C TRP A 128 8.82 4.64 -25.00
N TYR A 129 8.98 4.96 -23.70
CA TYR A 129 8.54 4.08 -22.62
C TYR A 129 7.06 3.70 -22.74
N ARG A 130 6.19 4.69 -22.97
CA ARG A 130 4.73 4.48 -23.11
C ARG A 130 4.39 3.67 -24.36
N LYS A 131 5.14 3.83 -25.45
CA LYS A 131 4.83 3.24 -26.75
C LYS A 131 5.40 1.81 -26.91
N TRP A 132 6.59 1.56 -26.37
CA TRP A 132 7.39 0.37 -26.70
C TRP A 132 7.89 -0.42 -25.49
N ALA A 133 8.22 0.24 -24.38
CA ALA A 133 8.86 -0.44 -23.25
C ALA A 133 7.86 -1.12 -22.30
N ARG A 134 6.72 -0.48 -22.03
CA ARG A 134 5.68 -1.10 -21.20
C ARG A 134 5.02 -2.25 -21.96
N ALA A 135 4.67 -3.32 -21.24
CA ALA A 135 3.92 -4.44 -21.81
C ALA A 135 2.69 -3.95 -22.59
N ALA A 136 2.47 -4.53 -23.78
CA ALA A 136 1.23 -4.31 -24.53
C ALA A 136 0.06 -4.80 -23.67
N ARG A 137 -0.94 -3.94 -23.51
CA ARG A 137 -2.18 -4.23 -22.80
C ARG A 137 -3.34 -4.03 -23.75
#